data_AF-A0A938SNV8-F1
#
_entry.id   AF-A0A938SNV8-F1
#
_cell.length_a   1.000
_cell.length_b   1.000
_cell.length_c   1.000
_cell.angle_alpha   90.00
_cell.angle_beta   90.00
_cell.angle_gamma   90.00
#
_symmetry.space_group_name_H-M   'P 1'
#
loop_
_entity.id
_entity.type
_entity.pdbx_description
1 polymer ?
#
loop_
_entity_poly.entity_id
_entity_poly.type
_entity_poly.pdbx_seq_one_letter_code
_entity_poly.pdbx_strand_id
1 'polypeptide(L)'
;MNGSEKSFAAERDPERIGRLKERLERSLREAAEIEVELSRADGAIRGVPHYSVIEGRAHELGKQLSRAVQQRQMNELAAAQSTTAKCPTCGEWCEVRVKKRLLQSVDGSAEVADAEGYCPGCRRAFFPSA
;
A
#
# COMPACT_ATOMS: atom_id res chain seq x y z
N MET A 1 1.62 -39.92 -1.13
CA MET A 1 2.32 -39.00 -0.19
C MET A 1 1.63 -37.66 -0.31
N ASN A 2 0.77 -37.34 0.66
CA ASN A 2 -0.06 -36.13 0.68
C ASN A 2 0.80 -34.95 1.17
N GLY A 3 1.05 -33.97 0.30
CA GLY A 3 1.62 -32.68 0.66
C GLY A 3 0.51 -31.65 0.76
N SER A 4 0.15 -31.28 1.99
CA SER A 4 -0.86 -30.27 2.31
C SER A 4 -0.52 -28.91 1.68
N GLU A 5 -1.32 -28.50 0.71
CA GLU A 5 -1.51 -27.09 0.38
C GLU A 5 -2.18 -26.41 1.59
N LYS A 6 -1.37 -25.85 2.49
CA LYS A 6 -1.87 -24.99 3.55
C LYS A 6 -2.33 -23.68 2.93
N SER A 7 -3.63 -23.62 2.64
CA SER A 7 -4.37 -22.40 2.35
C SER A 7 -4.14 -21.37 3.47
N PHE A 8 -3.44 -20.28 3.15
CA PHE A 8 -3.32 -19.08 4.00
C PHE A 8 -4.55 -18.16 3.89
N ALA A 9 -5.75 -18.71 3.68
CA ALA A 9 -6.96 -17.94 3.86
C ALA A 9 -7.15 -17.68 5.35
N ALA A 10 -6.71 -16.52 5.83
CA ALA A 10 -7.06 -16.04 7.16
C ALA A 10 -8.58 -16.18 7.33
N GLU A 11 -9.00 -16.96 8.32
CA GLU A 11 -10.40 -17.20 8.63
C GLU A 11 -11.10 -15.85 8.78
N ARG A 12 -12.18 -15.61 8.01
CA ARG A 12 -12.89 -14.33 8.06
C ARG A 12 -13.51 -14.17 9.44
N ASP A 13 -12.91 -13.34 10.28
CA ASP A 13 -13.46 -12.90 11.56
C ASP A 13 -14.41 -11.71 11.31
N PRO A 14 -15.74 -11.93 11.32
CA PRO A 14 -16.71 -10.87 11.02
C PRO A 14 -16.70 -9.76 12.07
N GLU A 15 -16.40 -10.07 13.33
CA GLU A 15 -16.35 -9.07 14.39
C GLU A 15 -15.14 -8.15 14.21
N ARG A 16 -13.97 -8.71 13.88
CA ARG A 16 -12.79 -7.91 13.56
C ARG A 16 -13.02 -7.02 12.35
N ILE A 17 -13.67 -7.54 11.30
CA ILE A 17 -14.02 -6.75 10.12
C ILE A 17 -14.95 -5.59 10.51
N GLY A 18 -15.95 -5.84 11.36
CA GLY A 18 -16.85 -4.80 11.90
C GLY A 18 -16.09 -3.69 12.61
N ARG A 19 -15.23 -4.06 13.59
CA ARG A 19 -14.40 -3.09 14.34
C ARG A 19 -13.49 -2.26 13.43
N LEU A 20 -12.93 -2.87 12.38
CA LEU A 20 -12.09 -2.16 11.42
C LEU A 20 -12.90 -1.16 10.57
N LYS A 21 -14.11 -1.52 10.13
CA LYS A 21 -15.00 -0.62 9.40
C LYS A 21 -15.42 0.58 10.24
N GLU A 22 -15.84 0.35 11.48
CA GLU A 22 -16.21 1.44 12.40
C GLU A 22 -15.05 2.40 12.65
N ARG A 23 -13.84 1.86 12.81
CA ARG A 23 -12.62 2.67 12.96
C ARG A 23 -12.33 3.47 11.69
N LEU A 24 -12.46 2.86 10.51
CA LEU A 24 -12.28 3.55 9.23
C LEU A 24 -13.29 4.69 9.07
N GLU A 25 -14.57 4.45 9.38
CA GLU A 25 -15.60 5.50 9.32
C GLU A 25 -15.28 6.67 10.25
N ARG A 26 -14.79 6.40 11.48
CA ARG A 26 -14.35 7.45 12.40
C ARG A 26 -13.19 8.25 11.82
N SER A 27 -12.16 7.57 11.30
CA SER A 27 -11.02 8.22 10.67
C SER A 27 -11.40 9.05 9.44
N LEU A 28 -12.39 8.61 8.65
CA LEU A 28 -12.87 9.37 7.50
C LEU A 28 -13.61 10.66 7.91
N ARG A 29 -14.39 10.63 8.99
CA ARG A 29 -15.04 11.84 9.52
C ARG A 29 -14.01 12.84 10.02
N GLU A 30 -13.05 12.38 10.81
CA GLU A 30 -11.96 13.19 11.33
C GLU A 30 -11.12 13.79 10.18
N ALA A 31 -10.78 12.99 9.16
CA ALA A 31 -10.05 13.49 8.00
C ALA A 31 -10.84 14.54 7.20
N ALA A 32 -12.16 14.39 7.07
CA ALA A 32 -13.02 15.37 6.42
C ALA A 32 -13.09 16.69 7.21
N GLU A 33 -13.18 16.62 8.55
CA GLU A 33 -13.15 17.80 9.43
C GLU A 33 -11.82 18.56 9.27
N ILE A 34 -10.69 17.83 9.36
CA ILE A 34 -9.34 18.39 9.18
C ILE A 34 -9.19 19.03 7.79
N GLU A 35 -9.66 18.38 6.72
CA GLU A 35 -9.54 18.90 5.36
C GLU A 35 -10.32 20.21 5.16
N VAL A 36 -11.51 20.32 5.77
CA VAL A 36 -12.30 21.56 5.75
C VAL A 36 -11.58 22.68 6.53
N GLU A 37 -10.98 22.37 7.67
CA GLU A 37 -10.19 23.33 8.44
C GLU A 37 -8.93 23.78 7.68
N LEU A 38 -8.18 22.84 7.09
CA LEU A 38 -7.02 23.14 6.26
C LEU A 38 -7.38 24.01 5.06
N SER A 39 -8.47 23.68 4.36
CA SER A 39 -8.95 24.44 3.20
C SER A 39 -9.35 25.88 3.54
N ARG A 40 -9.76 26.15 4.79
CA ARG A 40 -10.03 27.51 5.28
C ARG A 40 -8.74 28.21 5.68
N ALA A 41 -7.85 27.49 6.37
CA ALA A 41 -6.60 28.03 6.88
C ALA A 41 -5.61 28.41 5.76
N ASP A 42 -5.54 27.63 4.68
CA ASP A 42 -4.72 27.93 3.51
C ASP A 42 -5.36 28.95 2.54
N GLY A 43 -6.62 29.34 2.82
CA GLY A 43 -7.37 30.32 2.05
C GLY A 43 -7.95 29.81 0.73
N ALA A 44 -7.92 28.49 0.47
CA ALA A 44 -8.54 27.87 -0.70
C ALA A 44 -10.08 28.02 -0.70
N ILE A 45 -10.68 28.08 0.49
CA ILE A 45 -12.12 28.32 0.68
C ILE A 45 -12.31 29.65 1.41
N ARG A 46 -12.98 30.61 0.76
CA ARG A 46 -13.43 31.87 1.36
C ARG A 46 -14.94 31.99 1.21
N GLY A 47 -15.64 32.27 2.30
CA GLY A 47 -17.11 32.32 2.29
C GLY A 47 -17.71 30.97 1.89
N VAL A 48 -18.68 30.99 0.96
CA VAL A 48 -19.27 29.77 0.39
C VAL A 48 -18.50 29.40 -0.88
N PRO A 49 -17.71 28.31 -0.86
CA PRO A 49 -16.96 27.89 -2.03
C PRO A 49 -17.88 27.30 -3.10
N HIS A 50 -17.44 27.36 -4.35
CA HIS A 50 -18.06 26.56 -5.41
C HIS A 50 -17.81 25.07 -5.16
N TYR A 51 -18.78 24.22 -5.50
CA TYR A 51 -18.75 22.79 -5.19
C TYR A 51 -17.53 22.07 -5.78
N SER A 52 -17.08 22.47 -6.98
CA SER A 52 -15.88 21.92 -7.61
C SER A 52 -14.60 22.10 -6.80
N VAL A 53 -14.50 23.14 -5.97
CA VAL A 53 -13.35 23.35 -5.07
C VAL A 53 -13.37 22.31 -3.95
N ILE A 54 -14.57 22.05 -3.39
CA ILE A 54 -14.77 21.02 -2.36
C ILE A 54 -14.40 19.65 -2.94
N GLU A 55 -14.92 19.30 -4.11
CA GLU A 55 -14.64 18.03 -4.78
C GLU A 55 -13.15 17.86 -5.09
N GLY A 56 -12.49 18.91 -5.60
CA GLY A 56 -11.07 18.88 -5.90
C GLY A 56 -10.20 18.58 -4.68
N ARG A 57 -10.51 19.22 -3.54
CA ARG A 57 -9.81 18.99 -2.26
C ARG A 57 -10.07 17.60 -1.71
N ALA A 58 -11.31 17.15 -1.69
CA ALA A 58 -11.67 15.80 -1.26
C ALA A 58 -11.00 14.73 -2.13
N HIS A 59 -10.91 14.96 -3.44
CA HIS A 59 -10.24 14.05 -4.37
C HIS A 59 -8.72 14.00 -4.13
N GLU A 60 -8.07 15.14 -3.87
CA GLU A 60 -6.64 15.15 -3.54
C GLU A 60 -6.35 14.42 -2.21
N LEU A 61 -7.20 14.60 -1.19
CA LEU A 61 -7.12 13.81 0.04
C LEU A 61 -7.26 12.31 -0.26
N GLY A 62 -8.20 11.93 -1.13
CA GLY A 62 -8.37 10.55 -1.60
C GLY A 62 -7.12 9.99 -2.27
N LYS A 63 -6.44 10.77 -3.12
CA LYS A 63 -5.16 10.39 -3.75
C LYS A 63 -4.04 10.21 -2.74
N GLN A 64 -3.98 11.07 -1.72
CA GLN A 64 -3.01 10.92 -0.62
C GLN A 64 -3.24 9.60 0.14
N LEU A 65 -4.50 9.31 0.49
CA LEU A 65 -4.85 8.04 1.15
C LEU A 65 -4.52 6.83 0.27
N SER A 66 -4.83 6.88 -1.02
CA SER A 66 -4.52 5.82 -1.98
C SER A 66 -3.01 5.51 -1.99
N ARG A 67 -2.16 6.54 -2.15
CA ARG A 67 -0.70 6.39 -2.12
C ARG A 67 -0.20 5.82 -0.79
N ALA A 68 -0.77 6.25 0.34
CA ALA A 68 -0.41 5.73 1.66
C ALA A 68 -0.78 4.24 1.83
N VAL A 69 -1.94 3.82 1.33
CA VAL A 69 -2.37 2.40 1.32
C VAL A 69 -1.42 1.57 0.47
N GLN A 70 -1.09 2.03 -0.74
CA GLN A 70 -0.13 1.34 -1.63
C GLN A 70 1.23 1.15 -0.95
N GLN A 71 1.78 2.23 -0.39
CA GLN A 71 3.04 2.19 0.35
C GLN A 71 2.99 1.20 1.53
N ARG A 72 1.90 1.21 2.31
CA ARG A 72 1.72 0.33 3.46
C ARG A 72 1.65 -1.13 3.05
N GLN A 73 0.84 -1.45 2.04
CA GLN A 73 0.66 -2.81 1.53
C GLN A 73 1.97 -3.38 1.01
N MET A 74 2.70 -2.61 0.19
CA MET A 74 3.98 -3.07 -0.37
C MET A 74 5.04 -3.27 0.71
N ASN A 75 5.08 -2.41 1.73
CA ASN A 75 5.99 -2.60 2.86
C ASN A 75 5.70 -3.86 3.65
N GLU A 76 4.42 -4.16 3.91
CA GLU A 76 4.02 -5.38 4.62
C GLU A 76 4.37 -6.63 3.80
N LEU A 77 4.14 -6.60 2.48
CA LEU A 77 4.55 -7.68 1.59
C LEU A 77 6.07 -7.87 1.61
N ALA A 78 6.85 -6.81 1.43
CA ALA A 78 8.31 -6.89 1.43
C ALA A 78 8.87 -7.37 2.78
N ALA A 79 8.28 -6.95 3.90
CA ALA A 79 8.69 -7.37 5.23
C ALA A 79 8.33 -8.83 5.56
N ALA A 80 7.29 -9.38 4.93
CA ALA A 80 6.92 -10.78 5.08
C ALA A 80 7.81 -11.73 4.27
N GLN A 81 8.59 -11.24 3.29
CA GLN A 81 9.44 -12.07 2.46
C GLN A 81 10.66 -12.61 3.22
N SER A 82 11.04 -13.85 2.89
CA SER A 82 12.30 -14.44 3.32
C SER A 82 13.50 -13.67 2.79
N THR A 83 14.60 -13.66 3.55
CA THR A 83 15.89 -13.09 3.13
C THR A 83 16.60 -13.92 2.05
N THR A 84 16.06 -15.10 1.70
CA THR A 84 16.51 -15.93 0.59
C THR A 84 15.31 -16.51 -0.19
N ALA A 85 15.48 -16.66 -1.50
CA ALA A 85 14.48 -17.27 -2.37
C ALA A 85 15.14 -17.99 -3.55
N LYS A 86 14.45 -18.99 -4.12
CA LYS A 86 14.91 -19.65 -5.34
C LYS A 86 14.73 -18.75 -6.55
N CYS A 87 15.75 -18.69 -7.41
CA CYS A 87 15.64 -18.04 -8.71
C CYS A 87 14.54 -18.75 -9.53
N PRO A 88 13.53 -18.04 -10.06
CA PRO A 88 12.43 -18.65 -10.80
C PRO A 88 12.88 -19.25 -12.16
N THR A 89 14.12 -18.96 -12.59
CA THR A 89 14.67 -19.49 -13.84
C THR A 89 15.50 -20.76 -13.63
N CYS A 90 16.47 -20.75 -12.71
CA CYS A 90 17.41 -21.88 -12.52
C CYS A 90 17.22 -22.65 -11.21
N GLY A 91 16.37 -22.17 -10.30
CA GLY A 91 16.12 -22.81 -9.00
C GLY A 91 17.18 -22.56 -7.92
N GLU A 92 18.28 -21.86 -8.24
CA GLU A 92 19.36 -21.56 -7.29
C GLU A 92 18.89 -20.66 -6.15
N TRP A 93 19.35 -20.92 -4.93
CA TRP A 93 19.03 -20.07 -3.79
C TRP A 93 19.82 -18.76 -3.85
N CYS A 94 19.09 -17.65 -3.89
CA CYS A 94 19.66 -16.31 -3.99
C CYS A 94 19.28 -15.47 -2.77
N GLU A 95 20.16 -14.56 -2.37
CA GLU A 95 19.85 -13.54 -1.37
C GLU A 95 18.77 -12.59 -1.90
N VAL A 96 17.83 -12.23 -1.02
CA VAL A 96 16.76 -11.27 -1.28
C VAL A 96 16.97 -10.08 -0.38
N ARG A 97 16.95 -8.88 -0.97
CA ARG A 97 17.10 -7.61 -0.25
C ARG A 97 15.87 -6.76 -0.44
N VAL A 98 15.46 -6.10 0.63
CA VAL A 98 14.43 -5.06 0.55
C VAL A 98 15.07 -3.80 -0.01
N LYS A 99 14.54 -3.30 -1.12
CA LYS A 99 14.93 -2.03 -1.74
C LYS A 99 13.73 -1.12 -1.82
N LYS A 100 13.96 0.17 -1.61
CA LYS A 100 12.93 1.18 -1.85
C LYS A 100 13.04 1.70 -3.28
N ARG A 101 11.90 1.96 -3.90
CA ARG A 101 11.82 2.69 -5.17
C ARG A 101 10.58 3.55 -5.24
N LEU A 102 10.61 4.52 -6.14
CA LEU A 102 9.45 5.33 -6.47
C LEU A 102 8.62 4.64 -7.56
N LEU A 103 7.34 4.42 -7.30
CA LEU A 103 6.37 3.87 -8.24
C LEU A 103 5.41 4.97 -8.67
N GLN A 104 5.16 5.09 -9.99
CA GLN A 104 4.15 6.01 -10.51
C GLN A 104 2.79 5.30 -10.57
N SER A 105 1.85 5.72 -9.72
CA SER A 105 0.47 5.25 -9.74
C SER A 105 -0.44 6.27 -10.44
N VAL A 106 -1.68 5.90 -10.72
CA VAL A 106 -2.72 6.82 -11.24
C VAL A 106 -2.93 8.01 -10.30
N ASP A 107 -2.77 7.80 -8.99
CA ASP A 107 -2.96 8.81 -7.95
C ASP A 107 -1.67 9.57 -7.61
N GLY A 108 -0.61 9.36 -8.40
CA GLY A 108 0.69 10.01 -8.26
C GLY A 108 1.78 9.06 -7.76
N SER A 109 2.96 9.62 -7.48
CA SER A 109 4.12 8.83 -7.06
C SER A 109 3.98 8.32 -5.63
N ALA A 110 4.30 7.05 -5.40
CA ALA A 110 4.40 6.44 -4.08
C ALA A 110 5.77 5.77 -3.94
N GLU A 111 6.50 6.06 -2.85
CA GLU A 111 7.63 5.22 -2.49
C GLU A 111 7.08 3.84 -2.09
N VAL A 112 7.76 2.75 -2.46
CA VAL A 112 7.37 1.37 -2.12
C VAL A 112 8.63 0.58 -1.79
N ALA A 113 8.52 -0.37 -0.87
CA ALA A 113 9.55 -1.37 -0.64
C ALA A 113 9.24 -2.63 -1.46
N ASP A 114 10.25 -3.13 -2.18
CA ASP A 114 10.19 -4.39 -2.89
C ASP A 114 11.28 -5.33 -2.36
N ALA A 115 10.94 -6.61 -2.25
CA ALA A 115 11.90 -7.67 -2.01
C ALA A 115 12.48 -8.12 -3.36
N GLU A 116 13.75 -7.82 -3.61
CA GLU A 116 14.44 -8.14 -4.87
C GLU A 116 15.57 -9.12 -4.61
N GLY A 117 15.58 -10.24 -5.35
CA GLY A 117 16.71 -11.15 -5.44
C GLY A 117 17.50 -10.92 -6.73
N TYR A 118 18.80 -11.19 -6.71
CA TYR A 118 19.62 -11.22 -7.93
C TYR A 118 20.29 -12.58 -8.08
N CYS A 119 20.08 -13.24 -9.21
CA CYS A 119 20.71 -14.53 -9.49
C CYS A 119 22.02 -14.34 -10.26
N PRO A 120 23.19 -14.69 -9.70
CA PRO A 120 24.47 -14.57 -10.41
C PRO A 120 24.60 -15.54 -11.58
N GLY A 121 24.00 -16.74 -11.50
CA GLY A 121 24.01 -17.72 -12.60
C GLY A 121 23.22 -17.25 -13.82
N CYS A 122 22.02 -16.72 -13.60
CA CYS A 122 21.16 -16.20 -14.67
C CYS A 122 21.41 -14.72 -15.01
N ARG A 123 22.26 -14.03 -14.22
CA ARG A 123 22.60 -12.60 -14.31
C ARG A 123 21.39 -11.68 -14.41
N ARG A 124 20.34 -11.97 -13.64
CA ARG A 124 19.07 -11.23 -13.66
C ARG A 124 18.52 -11.01 -12.27
N ALA A 125 17.87 -9.87 -12.07
CA ALA A 125 17.02 -9.62 -10.92
C ALA A 125 15.70 -10.38 -11.03
N PHE A 126 15.10 -10.70 -9.89
CA PHE A 126 13.78 -11.29 -9.78
C PHE A 126 13.09 -10.83 -8.50
N PHE A 127 11.76 -10.87 -8.49
CA PHE A 127 10.95 -10.62 -7.31
C PHE A 127 10.40 -11.96 -6.82
N PRO A 128 10.68 -12.40 -5.59
CA PRO A 128 10.14 -13.65 -5.08
C PRO A 128 8.61 -13.54 -5.03
N SER A 129 7.91 -14.55 -5.58
CA SER A 129 6.48 -14.70 -5.37
C SER A 129 6.24 -14.99 -3.89
N ALA A 130 5.39 -14.20 -3.24
CA ALA A 130 4.88 -14.46 -1.90
C ALA A 130 4.15 -15.81 -1.84
#